data_AF-A0A1B4V8G2-F1
#
_entry.id   AF-A0A1B4V8G2-F1
#
_cell.length_a   1.000
_cell.length_b   1.000
_cell.length_c   1.000
_cell.angle_alpha   90.00
_cell.angle_beta   90.00
_cell.angle_gamma   90.00
#
_symmetry.space_group_name_H-M   'P 1'
#
loop_
_entity.id
_entity.type
_entity.pdbx_description
1 polymer ?
#
loop_
_entity_poly.entity_id
_entity_poly.type
_entity_poly.pdbx_seq_one_letter_code
_entity_poly.pdbx_strand_id
1 'polypeptide(L)' 'MNAPSSVPQVGAPDPELHTSPIVEREEAEEVPSLDDELEQGACYFNDVRYPVGQYVRCGDEVLRCMRGVWVSKGETRP' A
#
# COMPACT_ATOMS: atom_id res chain seq x y z
N MET A 1 -20.72 -2.33 -20.43
CA MET A 1 -20.54 -1.59 -19.16
C MET A 1 -19.45 -2.32 -18.38
N ASN A 2 -18.18 -1.92 -18.55
CA ASN A 2 -17.06 -2.55 -17.83
C ASN A 2 -16.51 -1.52 -16.84
N ALA A 3 -16.88 -1.65 -15.57
CA ALA A 3 -16.24 -0.93 -14.49
C ALA A 3 -15.56 -1.95 -13.56
N PRO A 4 -14.34 -2.43 -13.86
CA PRO A 4 -13.56 -3.20 -12.91
C PRO A 4 -12.58 -2.26 -12.21
N SER A 5 -13.08 -1.43 -11.30
CA SER A 5 -12.23 -0.57 -10.44
C SER A 5 -12.57 -0.77 -8.96
N SER A 6 -12.91 -2.00 -8.59
CA SER A 6 -12.99 -2.40 -7.18
C SER A 6 -11.57 -2.59 -6.68
N VAL A 7 -11.06 -1.59 -5.95
CA VAL A 7 -9.79 -1.69 -5.23
C VAL A 7 -9.86 -2.94 -4.35
N PRO A 8 -8.92 -3.90 -4.46
CA PRO A 8 -8.96 -5.13 -3.69
C PRO A 8 -8.98 -4.83 -2.19
N GLN A 9 -9.98 -5.37 -1.50
CA GLN A 9 -10.11 -5.23 -0.05
C GLN A 9 -9.23 -6.30 0.62
N VAL A 10 -8.18 -5.84 1.29
CA VAL A 10 -7.13 -6.70 1.86
C VAL A 10 -7.32 -6.95 3.36
N GLY A 11 -8.28 -6.27 4.00
CA GLY A 11 -8.55 -6.43 5.43
C GLY A 11 -7.47 -5.79 6.29
N ALA A 12 -7.34 -6.24 7.54
CA ALA A 12 -6.26 -5.81 8.43
C ALA A 12 -4.96 -6.56 8.10
N PRO A 13 -3.78 -5.97 8.37
CA PRO A 13 -2.52 -6.67 8.24
C PRO A 13 -2.43 -7.81 9.27
N ASP A 14 -2.12 -9.02 8.80
CA ASP A 14 -1.89 -10.20 9.63
C ASP A 14 -0.46 -10.14 10.19
N PRO A 15 -0.24 -10.17 11.52
CA PRO A 15 1.09 -10.07 12.12
C PRO A 15 1.98 -11.28 11.85
N GLU A 16 1.40 -12.40 11.43
CA GLU A 16 2.11 -13.62 11.03
C GLU A 16 2.54 -13.63 9.56
N LEU A 17 2.03 -12.69 8.75
CA LEU A 17 2.30 -12.60 7.30
C LEU A 17 3.16 -11.40 6.96
N HIS A 18 3.87 -11.47 5.83
CA HIS A 18 4.71 -10.37 5.39
C HIS A 18 3.88 -9.23 4.80
N THR A 19 3.80 -8.13 5.54
CA THR A 19 3.21 -6.88 5.09
C THR A 19 4.28 -5.79 5.09
N SER A 20 4.45 -5.14 3.94
CA SER A 20 5.29 -3.96 3.76
C SER A 20 4.89 -2.87 4.76
N PRO A 21 5.85 -2.02 5.19
CA PRO A 21 5.57 -0.95 6.13
C PRO A 21 4.52 0.01 5.55
N ILE A 22 3.57 0.40 6.40
CA ILE A 22 2.51 1.36 6.09
C ILE A 22 2.92 2.71 6.67
N VAL A 23 3.03 3.72 5.82
CA VAL A 23 3.35 5.10 6.16
C VAL A 23 2.19 6.01 5.80
N GLU A 24 2.04 7.10 6.54
CA GLU A 24 1.04 8.12 6.23
C GLU A 24 1.52 8.98 5.04
N ARG A 25 0.57 9.60 4.33
CA ARG A 25 0.89 10.42 3.14
C ARG A 25 1.91 11.51 3.43
N GLU A 26 1.81 12.12 4.60
CA GLU A 26 2.68 13.22 5.05
C GLU A 26 4.11 12.72 5.25
N GLU A 27 4.28 11.55 5.87
CA GLU A 27 5.59 10.90 6.01
C GLU A 27 6.13 10.31 4.70
N ALA A 28 5.26 9.95 3.76
CA ALA A 28 5.64 9.37 2.48
C ALA A 28 6.41 10.32 1.53
N GLU A 29 6.31 11.63 1.73
CA GLU A 29 7.09 12.63 1.00
C GLU A 29 8.48 12.84 1.63
N GLU A 30 8.61 12.51 2.91
CA GLU A 30 9.85 12.63 3.68
C GLU A 30 10.62 11.32 3.82
N VAL A 31 10.02 10.15 3.53
CA VAL A 31 10.76 8.89 3.43
C VAL A 31 11.80 9.03 2.32
N PRO A 32 13.09 9.21 2.65
CA PRO A 32 14.12 9.17 1.64
C PRO A 32 14.02 7.77 1.05
N SER A 33 13.97 7.69 -0.28
CA SER A 33 14.01 6.44 -1.05
C SER A 33 14.82 5.40 -0.29
N LEU A 34 14.12 4.50 0.41
CA LEU A 34 14.69 3.55 1.34
C LEU A 34 15.55 2.62 0.49
N ASP A 35 16.84 2.94 0.51
CA ASP A 35 18.01 2.30 -0.07
C ASP A 35 17.85 1.65 -1.44
N ASP A 36 18.78 1.93 -2.35
CA ASP A 36 18.95 1.27 -3.66
C ASP A 36 19.02 -0.28 -3.60
N GLU A 37 19.06 -0.89 -2.41
CA GLU A 37 18.93 -2.35 -2.19
C GLU A 37 17.47 -2.85 -2.15
N LEU A 38 16.49 -1.95 -2.03
CA LEU A 38 15.05 -2.21 -2.01
C LEU A 38 14.37 -1.62 -3.26
N GLU A 39 14.93 -1.87 -4.45
CA GLU A 39 14.20 -1.78 -5.73
C GLU A 39 13.07 -2.83 -5.84
N GLN A 40 12.36 -3.10 -4.75
CA GLN A 40 11.15 -3.88 -4.74
C GLN A 40 10.09 -3.06 -5.50
N GLY A 41 10.01 -3.31 -6.80
CA GLY A 41 8.97 -2.78 -7.70
C GLY A 41 7.55 -3.26 -7.35
N ALA A 42 7.34 -3.72 -6.12
CA ALA A 42 6.09 -4.15 -5.55
C ALA A 42 6.11 -4.02 -4.01
N CYS A 43 4.93 -3.80 -3.43
CA CYS A 43 4.68 -3.88 -2.00
C CYS A 43 4.06 -5.23 -1.67
N TYR A 44 4.26 -5.72 -0.45
CA TYR A 44 3.64 -6.95 0.02
C TYR A 44 2.55 -6.63 1.03
N PHE A 45 1.42 -7.31 0.97
CA PHE A 45 0.38 -7.21 1.99
C PHE A 45 -0.12 -8.62 2.26
N ASN A 46 0.03 -9.11 3.48
CA ASN A 46 -0.32 -10.47 3.87
C ASN A 46 0.26 -11.53 2.91
N ASP A 47 1.56 -11.44 2.61
CA ASP A 47 2.29 -12.27 1.63
C ASP A 47 1.87 -12.11 0.15
N VAL A 48 0.89 -11.24 -0.13
CA VAL A 48 0.45 -10.95 -1.50
C VAL A 48 1.27 -9.81 -2.08
N ARG A 49 1.85 -10.05 -3.27
CA ARG A 49 2.64 -9.06 -4.01
C ARG A 49 1.76 -8.11 -4.83
N TYR A 50 1.90 -6.81 -4.62
CA TYR A 50 1.20 -5.75 -5.34
C TYR A 50 2.19 -4.83 -6.07
N PRO A 51 2.03 -4.58 -7.38
CA PRO A 51 2.95 -3.73 -8.12
C PRO A 51 2.88 -2.27 -7.65
N VAL A 52 3.97 -1.52 -7.83
CA VAL A 52 4.01 -0.08 -7.53
C VAL A 52 2.93 0.67 -8.31
N GLY A 53 2.20 1.55 -7.62
CA GLY A 53 1.06 2.27 -8.15
C GLY A 53 -0.29 1.57 -7.93
N GLN A 54 -0.28 0.33 -7.46
CA GLN A 54 -1.51 -0.40 -7.12
C GLN A 54 -2.13 0.14 -5.83
N TYR A 55 -3.46 0.10 -5.78
CA TYR A 55 -4.24 0.49 -4.61
C TYR A 55 -4.83 -0.75 -3.95
N VAL A 56 -4.89 -0.75 -2.62
CA VAL A 56 -5.58 -1.75 -1.81
C VAL A 56 -6.41 -1.04 -0.75
N ARG A 57 -7.50 -1.67 -0.31
CA ARG A 57 -8.35 -1.12 0.76
C ARG A 57 -8.15 -1.92 2.04
N CYS A 58 -7.58 -1.27 3.05
CA CYS A 58 -7.34 -1.83 4.37
C CYS A 58 -8.39 -1.25 5.32
N GLY A 59 -9.43 -2.03 5.63
CA GLY A 59 -10.58 -1.52 6.38
C GLY A 59 -11.31 -0.41 5.63
N ASP A 60 -11.34 0.80 6.19
CA ASP A 60 -11.93 1.98 5.54
C ASP A 60 -10.90 2.85 4.80
N GLU A 61 -9.61 2.60 5.00
CA GLU A 61 -8.53 3.36 4.39
C GLU A 61 -8.07 2.75 3.06
N VAL A 62 -7.61 3.61 2.16
CA VAL A 62 -6.99 3.20 0.90
C VAL A 62 -5.48 3.38 0.99
N LEU A 63 -4.76 2.28 0.82
CA LEU A 63 -3.32 2.25 0.76
C LEU A 63 -2.88 2.21 -0.70
N ARG A 64 -1.87 3.01 -1.05
CA ARG A 64 -1.22 3.00 -2.36
C ARG A 64 0.18 2.45 -2.23
N CYS A 65 0.52 1.45 -3.04
CA CYS A 65 1.88 0.95 -3.10
C CYS A 65 2.80 1.98 -3.75
N MET A 66 3.83 2.42 -3.03
CA MET A 66 4.90 3.28 -3.53
C MET A 66 6.24 2.64 -3.21
N ARG A 67 6.93 2.11 -4.23
CA ARG A 67 8.31 1.58 -4.14
C ARG A 67 8.58 0.70 -2.90
N GLY A 68 7.69 -0.26 -2.63
CA GLY A 68 7.84 -1.21 -1.51
C GLY A 68 7.24 -0.76 -0.18
N VAL A 69 6.71 0.46 -0.08
CA VAL A 69 5.97 0.97 1.09
C VAL A 69 4.49 1.20 0.77
N TRP A 70 3.62 0.97 1.74
CA TRP A 70 2.20 1.29 1.62
C TRP A 70 1.94 2.70 2.11
N VAL A 71 1.33 3.52 1.29
CA VAL A 71 1.03 4.91 1.65
C VAL A 71 -0.45 5.08 1.86
N SER A 72 -0.88 5.31 3.10
CA SER A 72 -2.28 5.64 3.38
C SER A 72 -2.64 6.96 2.74
N LYS A 73 -3.73 6.97 1.97
CA LYS A 73 -4.31 8.19 1.41
C LYS A 73 -5.25 8.89 2.39
N GLY A 74 -5.42 8.35 3.59
CA GLY A 74 -6.39 8.82 4.58
C GLY A 74 -7.82 8.41 4.22
N GLU A 75 -8.72 8.58 5.19
CA GLU A 75 -10.17 8.49 5.01
C GLU A 75 -10.61 9.53 3.96
N THR A 76 -11.41 9.12 2.96
CA THR A 76 -12.05 10.07 2.04
C THR A 76 -13.09 10.85 2.85
N ARG A 77 -12.68 11.91 3.53
CA ARG A 77 -13.61 12.80 4.22
C ARG A 77 -14.46 13.48 3.15
N PRO A 78 -15.81 13.35 3.18
CA PRO A 78 -16.70 13.99 2.22
C PRO A 78 -16.74 15.51 2.36
#